data_AF-A0A952BQI1-F1
#
_entry.id   AF-A0A952BQI1-F1
#
_cell.length_a   1.000
_cell.length_b   1.000
_cell.length_c   1.000
_cell.angle_alpha   90.00
_cell.angle_beta   90.00
_cell.angle_gamma   90.00
#
_symmetry.space_group_name_H-M   'P 1'
#
loop_
_entity.id
_entity.type
_entity.pdbx_description
1 polymer ?
#
loop_
_entity_poly.entity_id
_entity_poly.type
_entity_poly.pdbx_seq_one_letter_code
_entity_poly.pdbx_strand_id
1 'polypeptide(L)'
;IAKNVPWLIGGSADLAPSTKTRLTFEHAGDFTATSYGGRNLHFGVREHAMASILNGMSLAKVRPYGSGFLIFSDYSRPAIRLSAIMEIPVIYIFTHDSIGVGEDGPTHQPIEHLASLRAIPGLITLRPADANEVVEAWRFIMQVHHEPIALILSRQALPTLDRSKYAPAAGLGKGAYVLADADDGHPEVLLLASGSEVALCVNAYEQLKADGIRARVVSMPSWELFEQQSQTYRHNVIPPQVTARVSVEQAATTGWDRYVGLTGHSIGMKTFGASAPLKELQRKFGFTPETLAAAVKDQLAKAR
;
A
#
# COMPACT_ATOMS: atom_id res chain seq x y z
N ILE A 1 -10.02 14.32 10.20
CA ILE A 1 -9.37 15.11 9.12
C ILE A 1 -10.35 16.08 8.49
N ALA A 2 -11.36 15.63 7.72
CA ALA A 2 -12.27 16.52 6.99
C ALA A 2 -12.97 17.61 7.84
N LYS A 3 -13.36 17.31 9.10
CA LYS A 3 -13.88 18.30 10.05
C LYS A 3 -12.93 19.49 10.30
N ASN A 4 -11.63 19.26 10.22
CA ASN A 4 -10.58 20.23 10.53
C ASN A 4 -9.90 20.79 9.26
N VAL A 5 -10.22 20.26 8.08
CA VAL A 5 -9.66 20.69 6.79
C VAL A 5 -10.84 21.07 5.88
N PRO A 6 -11.30 22.33 5.91
CA PRO A 6 -12.53 22.74 5.23
C PRO A 6 -12.51 22.51 3.72
N TRP A 7 -11.33 22.64 3.09
CA TRP A 7 -11.14 22.47 1.65
C TRP A 7 -10.88 21.01 1.22
N LEU A 8 -10.95 20.03 2.13
CA LEU A 8 -10.94 18.60 1.78
C LEU A 8 -12.32 18.17 1.28
N ILE A 9 -12.46 17.80 0.02
CA ILE A 9 -13.74 17.47 -0.60
C ILE A 9 -13.51 16.38 -1.64
N GLY A 10 -14.49 15.49 -1.82
CA GLY A 10 -14.27 14.37 -2.71
C GLY A 10 -15.40 13.38 -2.66
N GLY A 11 -15.14 12.18 -3.16
CA GLY A 11 -16.16 11.14 -3.19
C GLY A 11 -15.70 9.88 -3.87
N SER A 12 -16.65 9.17 -4.47
CA SER A 12 -16.41 7.87 -5.07
C SER A 12 -17.05 7.74 -6.44
N ALA A 13 -16.42 6.94 -7.30
CA ALA A 13 -17.02 6.43 -8.52
C ALA A 13 -18.03 5.32 -8.15
N ASP A 14 -19.18 5.71 -7.62
CA ASP A 14 -20.31 4.85 -7.22
C ASP A 14 -20.04 3.79 -6.12
N LEU A 15 -18.88 3.83 -5.48
CA LEU A 15 -18.43 2.80 -4.52
C LEU A 15 -18.33 3.30 -3.08
N ALA A 16 -18.95 4.43 -2.72
CA ALA A 16 -18.79 5.05 -1.39
C ALA A 16 -19.09 4.10 -0.20
N PRO A 17 -20.13 3.23 -0.24
CA PRO A 17 -20.36 2.24 0.82
C PRO A 17 -19.24 1.20 0.96
N SER A 18 -18.55 0.89 -0.15
CA SER A 18 -17.47 -0.11 -0.22
C SER A 18 -16.10 0.50 0.09
N THR A 19 -15.82 1.71 -0.39
CA THR A 19 -14.56 2.44 -0.19
C THR A 19 -14.49 3.17 1.15
N LYS A 20 -15.62 3.30 1.85
CA LYS A 20 -15.74 3.96 3.17
C LYS A 20 -15.33 5.43 3.16
N THR A 21 -15.60 6.13 2.05
CA THR A 21 -15.17 7.52 1.84
C THR A 21 -16.25 8.57 2.01
N ARG A 22 -17.48 8.17 2.38
CA ARG A 22 -18.56 9.13 2.68
C ARG A 22 -18.27 9.90 3.96
N LEU A 23 -18.30 11.22 3.88
CA LEU A 23 -18.23 12.12 5.01
C LEU A 23 -19.61 12.23 5.67
N THR A 24 -19.69 11.91 6.96
CA THR A 24 -20.96 11.79 7.71
C THR A 24 -21.14 12.83 8.81
N PHE A 25 -20.25 13.81 8.91
CA PHE A 25 -20.38 14.88 9.91
C PHE A 25 -21.38 15.96 9.47
N GLU A 26 -21.83 16.76 10.43
CA GLU A 26 -22.75 17.88 10.18
C GLU A 26 -22.20 18.83 9.10
N HIS A 27 -23.05 19.25 8.16
CA HIS A 27 -22.68 20.07 6.99
C HIS A 27 -21.72 19.41 5.99
N ALA A 28 -21.40 18.12 6.09
CA ALA A 28 -20.70 17.43 5.01
C ALA A 28 -21.57 17.42 3.75
N GLY A 29 -22.77 16.82 3.79
CA GLY A 29 -23.77 16.88 2.73
C GLY A 29 -23.34 16.37 1.35
N ASP A 30 -24.27 16.32 0.41
CA ASP A 30 -24.01 15.92 -0.98
C ASP A 30 -23.89 17.16 -1.87
N PHE A 31 -22.87 17.18 -2.73
CA PHE A 31 -22.72 18.21 -3.76
C PHE A 31 -23.68 17.90 -4.91
N THR A 32 -24.65 18.80 -5.16
CA THR A 32 -25.70 18.60 -6.17
C THR A 32 -25.95 19.88 -6.95
N ALA A 33 -26.75 19.79 -8.02
CA ALA A 33 -27.15 20.95 -8.83
C ALA A 33 -27.94 22.01 -8.04
N THR A 34 -28.54 21.65 -6.91
CA THR A 34 -29.31 22.57 -6.05
C THR A 34 -28.63 22.84 -4.71
N SER A 35 -27.48 22.22 -4.43
CA SER A 35 -26.71 22.40 -3.20
C SER A 35 -25.21 22.24 -3.46
N TYR A 36 -24.52 23.37 -3.67
CA TYR A 36 -23.08 23.40 -3.95
C TYR A 36 -22.20 23.39 -2.69
N GLY A 37 -22.79 23.50 -1.49
CA GLY A 37 -22.06 23.48 -0.22
C GLY A 37 -21.66 22.08 0.25
N GLY A 38 -22.17 21.02 -0.40
CA GLY A 38 -21.86 19.64 -0.05
C GLY A 38 -20.42 19.25 -0.38
N ARG A 39 -19.86 18.32 0.41
CA ARG A 39 -18.47 17.85 0.35
C ARG A 39 -18.35 16.39 -0.10
N ASN A 40 -19.47 15.71 -0.33
CA ASN A 40 -19.52 14.38 -0.95
C ASN A 40 -19.92 14.50 -2.42
N LEU A 41 -19.02 14.14 -3.33
CA LEU A 41 -19.27 14.07 -4.77
C LEU A 41 -19.67 12.65 -5.18
N HIS A 42 -20.74 12.54 -5.95
CA HIS A 42 -21.19 11.29 -6.56
C HIS A 42 -20.78 11.27 -8.03
N PHE A 43 -19.63 10.67 -8.33
CA PHE A 43 -19.11 10.67 -9.70
C PHE A 43 -19.84 9.68 -10.62
N GLY A 44 -20.56 8.70 -10.04
CA GLY A 44 -21.07 7.53 -10.76
C GLY A 44 -19.94 6.62 -11.25
N VAL A 45 -20.25 5.61 -12.06
CA VAL A 45 -19.26 4.67 -12.64
C VAL A 45 -18.47 5.37 -13.76
N ARG A 46 -17.58 6.29 -13.37
CA ARG A 46 -16.87 7.22 -14.26
C ARG A 46 -15.47 7.56 -13.75
N GLU A 47 -14.64 6.55 -13.51
CA GLU A 47 -13.31 6.68 -12.88
C GLU A 47 -12.40 7.66 -13.61
N HIS A 48 -12.38 7.60 -14.95
CA HIS A 48 -11.57 8.53 -15.75
C HIS A 48 -12.03 9.98 -15.56
N ALA A 49 -13.34 10.23 -15.69
CA ALA A 49 -13.90 11.57 -15.53
C ALA A 49 -13.71 12.07 -14.09
N MET A 50 -13.91 11.21 -13.09
CA MET A 50 -13.61 11.50 -11.69
C MET A 50 -12.18 12.01 -11.56
N ALA A 51 -11.18 11.23 -11.99
CA ALA A 51 -9.78 11.61 -11.87
C ALA A 51 -9.46 12.93 -12.58
N SER A 52 -9.99 13.17 -13.78
CA SER A 52 -9.83 14.44 -14.49
C SER A 52 -10.49 15.63 -13.78
N ILE A 53 -11.67 15.43 -13.19
CA ILE A 53 -12.36 16.46 -12.39
C ILE A 53 -11.55 16.81 -11.15
N LEU A 54 -11.03 15.81 -10.44
CA LEU A 54 -10.17 16.03 -9.26
C LEU A 54 -8.94 16.86 -9.65
N ASN A 55 -8.36 16.65 -10.83
CA ASN A 55 -7.24 17.45 -11.30
C ASN A 55 -7.63 18.94 -11.44
N GLY A 56 -8.77 19.21 -12.07
CA GLY A 56 -9.32 20.57 -12.17
C GLY A 56 -9.59 21.20 -10.81
N MET A 57 -10.16 20.44 -9.88
CA MET A 57 -10.38 20.90 -8.50
C MET A 57 -9.07 21.25 -7.78
N SER A 58 -8.03 20.42 -7.94
CA SER A 58 -6.72 20.67 -7.33
C SER A 58 -6.05 21.93 -7.90
N LEU A 59 -6.17 22.15 -9.22
CA LEU A 59 -5.69 23.38 -9.87
C LEU A 59 -6.41 24.62 -9.33
N ALA A 60 -7.70 24.49 -9.01
CA ALA A 60 -8.50 25.50 -8.32
C ALA A 60 -8.24 25.61 -6.81
N LYS A 61 -7.14 25.02 -6.30
CA LYS A 61 -6.67 25.09 -4.90
C LYS A 61 -7.60 24.46 -3.87
N VAL A 62 -8.49 23.58 -4.30
CA VAL A 62 -9.21 22.65 -3.44
C VAL A 62 -8.28 21.48 -3.07
N ARG A 63 -8.54 20.74 -1.98
CA ARG A 63 -7.87 19.46 -1.68
C ARG A 63 -8.79 18.29 -2.05
N PRO A 64 -8.74 17.80 -3.31
CA PRO A 64 -9.67 16.80 -3.78
C PRO A 64 -9.26 15.38 -3.38
N TYR A 65 -10.24 14.50 -3.12
CA TYR A 65 -10.02 13.06 -3.11
C TYR A 65 -11.02 12.30 -3.99
N GLY A 66 -10.54 11.24 -4.63
CA GLY A 66 -11.34 10.29 -5.40
C GLY A 66 -11.20 8.89 -4.85
N SER A 67 -12.21 8.05 -5.02
CA SER A 67 -12.14 6.67 -4.55
C SER A 67 -12.84 5.66 -5.43
N GLY A 68 -12.25 4.47 -5.49
CA GLY A 68 -12.73 3.30 -6.22
C GLY A 68 -11.96 2.06 -5.79
N PHE A 69 -12.18 0.94 -6.47
CA PHE A 69 -11.33 -0.24 -6.30
C PHE A 69 -10.03 -0.06 -7.07
N LEU A 70 -8.92 -0.60 -6.55
CA LEU A 70 -7.60 -0.47 -7.17
C LEU A 70 -7.59 -1.00 -8.61
N ILE A 71 -8.32 -2.08 -8.88
CA ILE A 71 -8.45 -2.69 -10.21
C ILE A 71 -8.97 -1.70 -11.28
N PHE A 72 -9.76 -0.70 -10.88
CA PHE A 72 -10.29 0.31 -11.78
C PHE A 72 -9.40 1.57 -11.87
N SER A 73 -8.23 1.57 -11.21
CA SER A 73 -7.22 2.60 -11.45
C SER A 73 -6.76 2.62 -12.91
N ASP A 74 -6.85 1.49 -13.62
CA ASP A 74 -6.59 1.40 -15.06
C ASP A 74 -7.50 2.31 -15.89
N TYR A 75 -8.79 2.41 -15.52
CA TYR A 75 -9.74 3.33 -16.19
C TYR A 75 -9.38 4.80 -15.97
N SER A 76 -8.72 5.14 -14.87
CA SER A 76 -8.32 6.51 -14.51
C SER A 76 -6.84 6.81 -14.78
N ARG A 77 -6.08 5.85 -15.31
CA ARG A 77 -4.62 5.89 -15.42
C ARG A 77 -4.08 7.13 -16.13
N PRO A 78 -4.59 7.56 -17.30
CA PRO A 78 -4.09 8.77 -17.96
C PRO A 78 -4.26 10.03 -17.11
N ALA A 79 -5.38 10.15 -16.40
CA ALA A 79 -5.66 11.28 -15.53
C ALA A 79 -4.77 11.28 -14.27
N ILE A 80 -4.55 10.12 -13.64
CA ILE A 80 -3.59 9.97 -12.53
C ILE A 80 -2.19 10.40 -12.97
N ARG A 81 -1.76 9.97 -14.18
CA ARG A 81 -0.47 10.36 -14.75
C ARG A 81 -0.39 11.87 -14.97
N LEU A 82 -1.45 12.50 -15.45
CA LEU A 82 -1.51 13.96 -15.60
C LEU A 82 -1.38 14.68 -14.26
N SER A 83 -1.94 14.14 -13.17
CA SER A 83 -1.80 14.72 -11.83
C SER A 83 -0.35 14.78 -11.39
N ALA A 84 0.42 13.74 -11.73
CA ALA A 84 1.84 13.68 -11.41
C ALA A 84 2.64 14.66 -12.28
N ILE A 85 2.34 14.75 -13.58
CA ILE A 85 2.99 15.70 -14.50
C ILE A 85 2.71 17.16 -14.10
N MET A 86 1.49 17.44 -13.66
CA MET A 86 1.08 18.79 -13.24
C MET A 86 1.50 19.12 -11.81
N GLU A 87 2.12 18.17 -11.09
CA GLU A 87 2.56 18.35 -9.71
C GLU A 87 1.42 18.82 -8.78
N ILE A 88 0.25 18.18 -8.91
CA ILE A 88 -0.94 18.52 -8.12
C ILE A 88 -1.27 17.45 -7.08
N PRO A 89 -1.60 17.85 -5.84
CA PRO A 89 -1.69 16.90 -4.73
C PRO A 89 -3.08 16.27 -4.59
N VAL A 90 -3.52 15.60 -5.66
CA VAL A 90 -4.76 14.83 -5.70
C VAL A 90 -4.61 13.55 -4.86
N ILE A 91 -5.63 13.22 -4.07
CA ILE A 91 -5.64 12.02 -3.23
C ILE A 91 -6.51 10.95 -3.90
N TYR A 92 -5.90 9.89 -4.41
CA TYR A 92 -6.61 8.71 -4.88
C TYR A 92 -6.66 7.67 -3.76
N ILE A 93 -7.86 7.29 -3.34
CA ILE A 93 -8.10 6.26 -2.33
C ILE A 93 -8.59 5.01 -3.03
N PHE A 94 -7.71 4.04 -3.20
CA PHE A 94 -8.01 2.77 -3.83
C PHE A 94 -8.14 1.68 -2.77
N THR A 95 -9.32 1.08 -2.67
CA THR A 95 -9.55 -0.08 -1.78
C THR A 95 -9.50 -1.39 -2.56
N HIS A 96 -9.71 -2.52 -1.90
CA HIS A 96 -9.82 -3.83 -2.58
C HIS A 96 -8.54 -4.13 -3.38
N ASP A 97 -7.40 -4.09 -2.68
CA ASP A 97 -6.07 -3.95 -3.27
C ASP A 97 -5.40 -5.23 -3.76
N SER A 98 -5.99 -6.40 -3.55
CA SER A 98 -5.36 -7.68 -3.87
C SER A 98 -6.38 -8.80 -4.16
N ILE A 99 -5.91 -10.06 -4.20
CA ILE A 99 -6.77 -11.24 -4.10
C ILE A 99 -7.67 -11.26 -2.83
N GLY A 100 -7.41 -10.36 -1.87
CA GLY A 100 -8.27 -10.01 -0.73
C GLY A 100 -9.73 -9.76 -1.07
N VAL A 101 -10.01 -9.38 -2.32
CA VAL A 101 -11.37 -9.24 -2.83
C VAL A 101 -12.15 -10.55 -2.80
N GLY A 102 -11.50 -11.71 -2.99
CA GLY A 102 -12.17 -13.00 -2.88
C GLY A 102 -13.10 -13.31 -4.05
N GLU A 103 -14.38 -13.45 -3.79
CA GLU A 103 -15.36 -14.08 -4.68
C GLU A 103 -15.63 -13.30 -5.97
N ASP A 104 -15.41 -11.98 -6.02
CA ASP A 104 -15.57 -11.20 -7.26
C ASP A 104 -14.56 -11.61 -8.35
N GLY A 105 -13.50 -12.33 -7.95
CA GLY A 105 -12.64 -13.05 -8.88
C GLY A 105 -11.65 -12.19 -9.67
N PRO A 106 -11.01 -12.77 -10.69
CA PRO A 106 -9.82 -12.20 -11.33
C PRO A 106 -10.07 -10.85 -12.03
N THR A 107 -11.32 -10.53 -12.39
CA THR A 107 -11.65 -9.24 -13.00
C THR A 107 -11.64 -8.08 -11.99
N HIS A 108 -11.63 -8.39 -10.69
CA HIS A 108 -11.67 -7.41 -9.60
C HIS A 108 -10.43 -7.43 -8.70
N GLN A 109 -9.49 -8.34 -8.96
CA GLN A 109 -8.32 -8.58 -8.11
C GLN A 109 -7.08 -7.94 -8.74
N PRO A 110 -6.55 -6.85 -8.15
CA PRO A 110 -5.34 -6.21 -8.64
C PRO A 110 -4.12 -7.14 -8.53
N ILE A 111 -3.27 -7.15 -9.55
CA ILE A 111 -2.03 -7.93 -9.57
C ILE A 111 -0.83 -7.01 -9.86
N GLU A 112 -0.73 -6.51 -11.08
CA GLU A 112 0.31 -5.62 -11.60
C GLU A 112 0.17 -4.16 -11.16
N HIS A 113 -0.95 -3.81 -10.54
CA HIS A 113 -1.37 -2.42 -10.35
C HIS A 113 -0.42 -1.64 -9.44
N LEU A 114 0.09 -2.26 -8.38
CA LEU A 114 1.10 -1.64 -7.51
C LEU A 114 2.38 -1.31 -8.29
N ALA A 115 2.91 -2.26 -9.05
CA ALA A 115 4.09 -2.03 -9.88
C ALA A 115 3.83 -0.95 -10.95
N SER A 116 2.64 -0.98 -11.56
CA SER A 116 2.19 -0.05 -12.58
C SER A 116 2.05 1.39 -12.08
N LEU A 117 1.61 1.59 -10.82
CA LEU A 117 1.51 2.90 -10.17
C LEU A 117 2.88 3.37 -9.64
N ARG A 118 3.66 2.48 -9.00
CA ARG A 118 5.04 2.78 -8.54
C ARG A 118 5.98 3.21 -9.67
N ALA A 119 5.68 2.79 -10.91
CA ALA A 119 6.43 3.18 -12.08
C ALA A 119 6.09 4.59 -12.61
N ILE A 120 5.03 5.25 -12.12
CA ILE A 120 4.66 6.60 -12.56
C ILE A 120 5.54 7.63 -11.84
N PRO A 121 6.38 8.41 -12.56
CA PRO A 121 7.19 9.45 -11.94
C PRO A 121 6.30 10.50 -11.26
N GLY A 122 6.67 10.90 -10.04
CA GLY A 122 5.96 11.93 -9.27
C GLY A 122 4.69 11.46 -8.55
N LEU A 123 4.25 10.21 -8.73
CA LEU A 123 3.15 9.63 -7.96
C LEU A 123 3.69 8.89 -6.74
N ILE A 124 3.21 9.22 -5.54
CA ILE A 124 3.56 8.48 -4.32
C ILE A 124 2.51 7.40 -4.07
N THR A 125 2.95 6.16 -3.91
CA THR A 125 2.09 5.04 -3.53
C THR A 125 2.25 4.73 -2.05
N LEU A 126 1.14 4.60 -1.32
CA LEU A 126 1.12 4.25 0.10
C LEU A 126 0.25 3.01 0.31
N ARG A 127 0.85 1.89 0.68
CA ARG A 127 0.16 0.64 1.02
C ARG A 127 0.37 0.29 2.50
N PRO A 128 -0.36 0.95 3.42
CA PRO A 128 -0.19 0.78 4.87
C PRO A 128 -0.58 -0.62 5.36
N ALA A 129 0.17 -1.13 6.32
CA ALA A 129 0.05 -2.47 6.88
C ALA A 129 -1.05 -2.66 7.94
N ASP A 130 -1.39 -1.60 8.67
CA ASP A 130 -2.36 -1.64 9.76
C ASP A 130 -3.02 -0.27 9.98
N ALA A 131 -3.91 -0.19 10.97
CA ALA A 131 -4.59 1.04 11.33
C ALA A 131 -3.63 2.17 11.74
N ASN A 132 -2.49 1.85 12.38
CA ASN A 132 -1.51 2.85 12.80
C ASN A 132 -0.81 3.47 11.58
N GLU A 133 -0.40 2.65 10.62
CA GLU A 133 0.17 3.13 9.36
C GLU A 133 -0.87 3.92 8.55
N VAL A 134 -2.16 3.57 8.56
CA VAL A 134 -3.20 4.41 7.92
C VAL A 134 -3.25 5.82 8.53
N VAL A 135 -3.10 5.95 9.86
CA VAL A 135 -3.04 7.26 10.53
C VAL A 135 -1.82 8.06 10.07
N GLU A 136 -0.65 7.42 10.01
CA GLU A 136 0.59 8.07 9.56
C GLU A 136 0.56 8.41 8.06
N ALA A 137 -0.06 7.56 7.24
CA ALA A 137 -0.29 7.82 5.82
C ALA A 137 -1.11 9.09 5.65
N TRP A 138 -2.24 9.23 6.36
CA TRP A 138 -3.03 10.46 6.30
C TRP A 138 -2.28 11.68 6.86
N ARG A 139 -1.46 11.51 7.91
CA ARG A 139 -0.61 12.60 8.43
C ARG A 139 0.39 13.07 7.37
N PHE A 140 1.02 12.14 6.66
CA PHE A 140 1.92 12.44 5.55
C PHE A 140 1.16 13.11 4.39
N ILE A 141 0.05 12.51 3.94
CA ILE A 141 -0.76 13.02 2.83
C ILE A 141 -1.15 14.48 3.05
N MET A 142 -1.52 14.89 4.26
CA MET A 142 -1.93 16.27 4.54
C MET A 142 -0.79 17.30 4.47
N GLN A 143 0.48 16.85 4.47
CA GLN A 143 1.66 17.71 4.33
C GLN A 143 2.16 17.81 2.88
N VAL A 144 1.64 16.97 1.98
CA VAL A 144 2.07 16.92 0.57
C VAL A 144 1.41 18.04 -0.24
N HIS A 145 2.21 18.77 -1.02
CA HIS A 145 1.74 19.93 -1.77
C HIS A 145 1.90 19.80 -3.30
N HIS A 146 2.81 18.94 -3.77
CA HIS A 146 3.22 18.91 -5.17
C HIS A 146 3.13 17.52 -5.82
N GLU A 147 2.69 16.52 -5.07
CA GLU A 147 2.67 15.13 -5.52
C GLU A 147 1.27 14.53 -5.32
N PRO A 148 0.67 13.91 -6.35
CA PRO A 148 -0.50 13.08 -6.13
C PRO A 148 -0.15 11.86 -5.30
N ILE A 149 -1.15 11.37 -4.56
CA ILE A 149 -1.04 10.19 -3.72
C ILE A 149 -1.99 9.11 -4.21
N ALA A 150 -1.52 7.87 -4.31
CA ALA A 150 -2.34 6.68 -4.35
C ALA A 150 -2.28 5.94 -3.00
N LEU A 151 -3.32 6.08 -2.18
CA LEU A 151 -3.49 5.36 -0.92
C LEU A 151 -4.20 4.02 -1.21
N ILE A 152 -3.52 2.93 -0.94
CA ILE A 152 -3.91 1.57 -1.29
C ILE A 152 -4.36 0.81 -0.05
N LEU A 153 -5.61 0.33 -0.01
CA LEU A 153 -6.24 -0.20 1.19
C LEU A 153 -6.88 -1.57 0.95
N SER A 154 -6.82 -2.44 1.97
CA SER A 154 -7.41 -3.77 1.93
C SER A 154 -8.94 -3.75 1.97
N ARG A 155 -9.56 -4.84 1.49
CA ARG A 155 -10.97 -5.14 1.76
C ARG A 155 -11.14 -5.76 3.15
N GLN A 156 -10.29 -6.73 3.43
CA GLN A 156 -10.26 -7.52 4.66
C GLN A 156 -9.74 -6.72 5.85
N ALA A 157 -10.18 -7.09 7.05
CA ALA A 157 -9.61 -6.60 8.30
C ALA A 157 -8.14 -7.05 8.43
N LEU A 158 -7.30 -6.16 8.95
CA LEU A 158 -5.90 -6.42 9.27
C LEU A 158 -5.68 -6.26 10.77
N PRO A 159 -4.78 -7.05 11.38
CA PRO A 159 -4.45 -6.87 12.79
C PRO A 159 -3.74 -5.53 13.00
N THR A 160 -4.10 -4.84 14.08
CA THR A 160 -3.33 -3.68 14.55
C THR A 160 -2.06 -4.17 15.23
N LEU A 161 -0.90 -3.75 14.76
CA LEU A 161 0.38 -4.18 15.33
C LEU A 161 0.66 -3.46 16.64
N ASP A 162 1.10 -4.21 17.65
CA ASP A 162 1.47 -3.66 18.95
C ASP A 162 2.77 -2.85 18.85
N ARG A 163 2.66 -1.54 18.96
CA ARG A 163 3.78 -0.60 18.85
C ARG A 163 4.62 -0.47 20.14
N SER A 164 4.26 -1.18 21.21
CA SER A 164 5.15 -1.39 22.36
C SER A 164 6.17 -2.51 22.11
N LYS A 165 5.84 -3.43 21.20
CA LYS A 165 6.69 -4.55 20.79
C LYS A 165 7.43 -4.27 19.47
N TYR A 166 6.73 -3.71 18.49
CA TYR A 166 7.28 -3.43 17.16
C TYR A 166 7.52 -1.94 16.96
N ALA A 167 8.38 -1.58 16.00
CA ALA A 167 8.75 -0.19 15.77
C ALA A 167 7.53 0.72 15.46
N PRO A 168 7.61 2.02 15.83
CA PRO A 168 6.51 2.97 15.61
C PRO A 168 6.09 3.08 14.15
N ALA A 169 4.80 3.26 13.90
CA ALA A 169 4.26 3.46 12.55
C ALA A 169 4.76 4.73 11.86
N ALA A 170 5.33 5.69 12.61
CA ALA A 170 5.95 6.90 12.05
C ALA A 170 7.05 6.61 11.02
N GLY A 171 7.61 5.38 11.02
CA GLY A 171 8.49 4.88 9.97
C GLY A 171 7.87 4.88 8.56
N LEU A 172 6.54 4.93 8.42
CA LEU A 172 5.86 5.06 7.13
C LEU A 172 6.32 6.30 6.36
N GLY A 173 6.57 7.42 7.04
CA GLY A 173 7.08 8.65 6.41
C GLY A 173 8.48 8.50 5.81
N LYS A 174 9.18 7.39 6.09
CA LYS A 174 10.47 7.02 5.50
C LYS A 174 10.33 6.02 4.34
N GLY A 175 9.11 5.62 4.00
CA GLY A 175 8.78 4.70 2.90
C GLY A 175 9.04 3.23 3.20
N ALA A 176 10.19 2.91 3.78
CA ALA A 176 10.47 1.61 4.36
C ALA A 176 11.23 1.75 5.67
N TYR A 177 10.93 0.89 6.63
CA TYR A 177 11.54 0.93 7.95
C TYR A 177 11.60 -0.45 8.59
N VAL A 178 12.57 -0.63 9.49
CA VAL A 178 12.70 -1.86 10.30
C VAL A 178 11.55 -1.90 11.30
N LEU A 179 10.65 -2.86 11.13
CA LEU A 179 9.48 -3.06 11.98
C LEU A 179 9.81 -3.96 13.18
N ALA A 180 10.52 -5.05 12.91
CA ALA A 180 11.02 -6.00 13.89
C ALA A 180 12.43 -6.43 13.47
N ASP A 181 13.32 -6.71 14.41
CA ASP A 181 14.73 -6.95 14.13
C ASP A 181 15.32 -8.05 15.02
N ALA A 182 16.44 -8.60 14.60
CA ALA A 182 17.25 -9.46 15.45
C ALA A 182 17.69 -8.71 16.71
N ASP A 183 17.75 -9.39 17.86
CA ASP A 183 18.05 -8.76 19.15
C ASP A 183 19.45 -8.08 19.20
N ASP A 184 20.39 -8.56 18.38
CA ASP A 184 21.74 -8.00 18.21
C ASP A 184 21.85 -6.97 17.08
N GLY A 185 20.77 -6.69 16.34
CA GLY A 185 20.75 -5.81 15.18
C GLY A 185 21.45 -6.38 13.93
N HIS A 186 21.80 -7.66 13.93
CA HIS A 186 22.55 -8.34 12.86
C HIS A 186 21.73 -9.50 12.27
N PRO A 187 20.74 -9.21 11.40
CA PRO A 187 19.92 -10.26 10.80
C PRO A 187 20.68 -11.08 9.76
N GLU A 188 20.36 -12.36 9.70
CA GLU A 188 20.78 -13.32 8.68
C GLU A 188 19.83 -13.35 7.48
N VAL A 189 18.57 -12.94 7.67
CA VAL A 189 17.54 -12.91 6.62
C VAL A 189 16.62 -11.71 6.77
N LEU A 190 16.23 -11.11 5.63
CA LEU A 190 15.27 -9.99 5.58
C LEU A 190 13.92 -10.45 5.02
N LEU A 191 12.84 -10.10 5.71
CA LEU A 191 11.45 -10.24 5.27
C LEU A 191 10.93 -8.84 4.89
N LEU A 192 10.75 -8.60 3.59
CA LEU A 192 10.29 -7.33 3.05
C LEU A 192 8.81 -7.45 2.67
N ALA A 193 7.93 -6.61 3.21
CA ALA A 193 6.51 -6.69 2.88
C ALA A 193 5.83 -5.31 2.90
N SER A 194 4.67 -5.22 2.27
CA SER A 194 3.79 -4.04 2.36
C SER A 194 2.37 -4.50 2.70
N GLY A 195 1.52 -3.57 3.15
CA GLY A 195 0.09 -3.84 3.33
C GLY A 195 -0.22 -5.08 4.17
N SER A 196 -1.20 -5.85 3.71
CA SER A 196 -1.73 -7.02 4.41
C SER A 196 -0.71 -8.13 4.68
N GLU A 197 0.38 -8.19 3.92
CA GLU A 197 1.38 -9.25 4.03
C GLU A 197 2.39 -9.00 5.15
N VAL A 198 2.47 -7.78 5.68
CA VAL A 198 3.35 -7.47 6.82
C VAL A 198 2.97 -8.30 8.04
N ALA A 199 1.68 -8.53 8.28
CA ALA A 199 1.23 -9.39 9.39
C ALA A 199 1.72 -10.84 9.25
N LEU A 200 1.77 -11.37 8.01
CA LEU A 200 2.32 -12.69 7.74
C LEU A 200 3.82 -12.74 8.05
N CYS A 201 4.57 -11.70 7.66
CA CYS A 201 6.00 -11.58 7.96
C CYS A 201 6.28 -11.44 9.46
N VAL A 202 5.45 -10.70 10.20
CA VAL A 202 5.57 -10.59 11.66
C VAL A 202 5.34 -11.94 12.33
N ASN A 203 4.31 -12.69 11.94
CA ASN A 203 4.08 -14.02 12.48
C ASN A 203 5.23 -14.98 12.19
N ALA A 204 5.78 -14.93 10.97
CA ALA A 204 6.95 -15.73 10.61
C ALA A 204 8.20 -15.31 11.41
N TYR A 205 8.41 -14.02 11.63
CA TYR A 205 9.51 -13.52 12.45
C TYR A 205 9.50 -14.08 13.87
N GLU A 206 8.33 -14.15 14.53
CA GLU A 206 8.22 -14.73 15.87
C GLU A 206 8.60 -16.21 15.90
N GLN A 207 8.18 -16.98 14.89
CA GLN A 207 8.55 -18.40 14.77
C GLN A 207 10.05 -18.56 14.49
N LEU A 208 10.61 -17.77 13.56
CA LEU A 208 12.03 -17.81 13.21
C LEU A 208 12.90 -17.45 14.43
N LYS A 209 12.47 -16.45 15.21
CA LYS A 209 13.13 -16.07 16.46
C LYS A 209 13.14 -17.23 17.47
N ALA A 210 12.01 -17.93 17.64
CA ALA A 210 11.94 -19.10 18.51
C ALA A 210 12.85 -20.25 18.03
N ASP A 211 13.05 -20.37 16.72
CA ASP A 211 13.96 -21.34 16.10
C ASP A 211 15.44 -20.89 16.12
N GLY A 212 15.75 -19.74 16.72
CA GLY A 212 17.11 -19.19 16.83
C GLY A 212 17.63 -18.53 15.54
N ILE A 213 16.76 -18.25 14.57
CA ILE A 213 17.11 -17.58 13.32
C ILE A 213 16.98 -16.07 13.49
N ARG A 214 18.06 -15.33 13.22
CA ARG A 214 18.07 -13.86 13.26
C ARG A 214 17.40 -13.27 12.02
N ALA A 215 16.09 -13.04 12.10
CA ALA A 215 15.32 -12.42 11.02
C ALA A 215 15.07 -10.93 11.29
N ARG A 216 14.91 -10.15 10.22
CA ARG A 216 14.42 -8.77 10.26
C ARG A 216 13.16 -8.63 9.41
N VAL A 217 12.15 -7.96 9.93
CA VAL A 217 10.96 -7.55 9.17
C VAL A 217 11.08 -6.09 8.78
N VAL A 218 10.96 -5.80 7.49
CA VAL A 218 10.91 -4.45 6.94
C VAL A 218 9.50 -4.21 6.40
N SER A 219 8.79 -3.23 6.99
CA SER A 219 7.56 -2.70 6.41
C SER A 219 7.95 -1.70 5.32
N MET A 220 7.42 -1.88 4.10
CA MET A 220 7.71 -1.06 2.92
C MET A 220 6.43 -0.42 2.33
N PRO A 221 5.73 0.46 3.08
CA PRO A 221 4.49 1.07 2.62
C PRO A 221 4.65 1.98 1.39
N SER A 222 5.83 2.56 1.12
CA SER A 222 6.11 3.36 -0.09
C SER A 222 7.53 3.18 -0.58
N TRP A 223 7.68 2.81 -1.85
CA TRP A 223 8.99 2.74 -2.49
C TRP A 223 9.53 4.12 -2.80
N GLU A 224 8.65 5.03 -3.24
CA GLU A 224 9.04 6.39 -3.63
C GLU A 224 9.67 7.15 -2.45
N LEU A 225 9.04 7.09 -1.28
CA LEU A 225 9.56 7.73 -0.07
C LEU A 225 10.85 7.08 0.41
N PHE A 226 11.02 5.77 0.21
CA PHE A 226 12.24 5.07 0.60
C PHE A 226 13.42 5.47 -0.28
N GLU A 227 13.21 5.55 -1.59
CA GLU A 227 14.26 5.98 -2.54
C GLU A 227 14.70 7.44 -2.34
N GLN A 228 13.84 8.28 -1.75
CA GLN A 228 14.20 9.65 -1.36
C GLN A 228 15.09 9.70 -0.11
N GLN A 229 15.23 8.61 0.64
CA GLN A 229 16.09 8.59 1.83
C GLN A 229 17.56 8.51 1.46
N SER A 230 18.42 8.97 2.37
CA SER A 230 19.87 8.87 2.20
C SER A 230 20.29 7.41 2.01
N GLN A 231 21.38 7.20 1.27
CA GLN A 231 21.94 5.85 1.08
C GLN A 231 22.25 5.18 2.42
N THR A 232 22.79 5.93 3.40
CA THR A 232 23.03 5.43 4.76
C THR A 232 21.74 4.90 5.40
N TYR A 233 20.62 5.62 5.29
CA TYR A 233 19.35 5.13 5.82
C TYR A 233 18.88 3.86 5.10
N ARG A 234 18.93 3.85 3.75
CA ARG A 234 18.52 2.69 2.96
C ARG A 234 19.35 1.45 3.30
N HIS A 235 20.67 1.60 3.46
CA HIS A 235 21.56 0.52 3.90
C HIS A 235 21.32 0.10 5.35
N ASN A 236 20.91 1.01 6.24
CA ASN A 236 20.56 0.64 7.60
C ASN A 236 19.28 -0.22 7.64
N VAL A 237 18.29 0.06 6.78
CA VAL A 237 17.05 -0.71 6.69
C VAL A 237 17.26 -2.04 5.95
N ILE A 238 17.91 -1.99 4.80
CA ILE A 238 18.23 -3.14 3.94
C ILE A 238 19.76 -3.23 3.76
N PRO A 239 20.48 -3.88 4.68
CA PRO A 239 21.94 -3.94 4.61
C PRO A 239 22.42 -4.71 3.37
N PRO A 240 23.32 -4.14 2.55
CA PRO A 240 23.78 -4.78 1.31
C PRO A 240 24.43 -6.15 1.54
N GLN A 241 25.07 -6.34 2.70
CA GLN A 241 25.72 -7.60 3.09
C GLN A 241 24.75 -8.74 3.43
N VAL A 242 23.47 -8.44 3.75
CA VAL A 242 22.46 -9.48 4.02
C VAL A 242 21.74 -9.77 2.72
N THR A 243 22.16 -10.83 2.02
CA THR A 243 21.66 -11.20 0.68
C THR A 243 20.51 -12.20 0.71
N ALA A 244 20.31 -12.92 1.83
CA ALA A 244 19.12 -13.72 2.06
C ALA A 244 17.92 -12.78 2.28
N ARG A 245 17.10 -12.61 1.25
CA ARG A 245 15.96 -11.68 1.26
C ARG A 245 14.73 -12.34 0.68
N VAL A 246 13.61 -12.19 1.36
CA VAL A 246 12.30 -12.65 0.90
C VAL A 246 11.36 -11.46 0.87
N SER A 247 10.82 -11.11 -0.31
CA SER A 247 9.68 -10.19 -0.38
C SER A 247 8.35 -10.94 -0.37
N VAL A 248 7.34 -10.35 0.26
CA VAL A 248 5.99 -10.91 0.36
C VAL A 248 4.97 -9.81 0.08
N GLU A 249 4.25 -9.94 -1.04
CA GLU A 249 3.22 -8.98 -1.44
C GLU A 249 2.16 -9.69 -2.30
N GLN A 250 0.87 -9.53 -1.99
CA GLN A 250 -0.23 -10.06 -2.82
C GLN A 250 -0.45 -9.25 -4.11
N ALA A 251 0.62 -9.08 -4.87
CA ALA A 251 0.71 -8.35 -6.12
C ALA A 251 1.80 -8.96 -7.02
N ALA A 252 1.99 -8.43 -8.22
CA ALA A 252 3.04 -8.86 -9.13
C ALA A 252 4.43 -8.71 -8.50
N THR A 253 5.32 -9.67 -8.77
CA THR A 253 6.70 -9.62 -8.26
C THR A 253 7.58 -8.60 -8.98
N THR A 254 7.12 -8.01 -10.08
CA THR A 254 7.89 -7.05 -10.89
C THR A 254 8.37 -5.87 -10.06
N GLY A 255 9.68 -5.61 -10.08
CA GLY A 255 10.33 -4.51 -9.35
C GLY A 255 10.84 -4.90 -7.96
N TRP A 256 10.36 -5.99 -7.35
CA TRP A 256 10.86 -6.45 -6.06
C TRP A 256 12.33 -6.90 -6.14
N ASP A 257 12.80 -7.32 -7.32
CA ASP A 257 14.19 -7.62 -7.65
C ASP A 257 15.15 -6.47 -7.29
N ARG A 258 14.67 -5.22 -7.29
CA ARG A 258 15.42 -4.05 -6.81
C ARG A 258 15.85 -4.17 -5.34
N TYR A 259 15.01 -4.78 -4.49
CA TYR A 259 15.24 -4.88 -3.05
C TYR A 259 15.72 -6.26 -2.61
N VAL A 260 15.18 -7.33 -3.21
CA VAL A 260 15.61 -8.69 -2.87
C VAL A 260 16.91 -9.09 -3.59
N GLY A 261 17.27 -8.41 -4.67
CA GLY A 261 18.47 -8.71 -5.46
C GLY A 261 18.33 -9.97 -6.31
N LEU A 262 19.41 -10.33 -7.02
CA LEU A 262 19.43 -11.45 -7.98
C LEU A 262 19.25 -12.82 -7.33
N THR A 263 19.64 -12.96 -6.06
CA THR A 263 19.59 -14.22 -5.30
C THR A 263 18.37 -14.34 -4.40
N GLY A 264 17.67 -13.22 -4.19
CA GLY A 264 16.50 -13.12 -3.33
C GLY A 264 15.30 -13.90 -3.85
N HIS A 265 14.29 -14.04 -2.99
CA HIS A 265 13.03 -14.69 -3.32
C HIS A 265 11.85 -13.72 -3.21
N SER A 266 10.88 -13.83 -4.09
CA SER A 266 9.64 -13.04 -4.04
C SER A 266 8.43 -13.95 -4.01
N ILE A 267 7.70 -13.92 -2.90
CA ILE A 267 6.37 -14.51 -2.74
C ILE A 267 5.36 -13.45 -3.21
N GLY A 268 4.85 -13.65 -4.41
CA GLY A 268 3.88 -12.77 -5.03
C GLY A 268 3.13 -13.47 -6.16
N MET A 269 2.22 -12.71 -6.77
CA MET A 269 1.37 -13.19 -7.86
C MET A 269 2.15 -13.24 -9.18
N LYS A 270 2.00 -14.35 -9.92
CA LYS A 270 2.61 -14.58 -11.26
C LYS A 270 1.56 -14.85 -12.34
N THR A 271 0.29 -14.84 -11.95
CA THR A 271 -0.89 -15.12 -12.76
C THR A 271 -2.01 -14.19 -12.30
N PHE A 272 -3.10 -14.12 -13.07
CA PHE A 272 -4.35 -13.58 -12.54
C PHE A 272 -4.84 -14.40 -11.33
N GLY A 273 -5.74 -13.79 -10.56
CA GLY A 273 -6.34 -14.43 -9.41
C GLY A 273 -7.46 -15.43 -9.77
N ALA A 274 -8.36 -15.67 -8.84
CA ALA A 274 -9.47 -16.62 -9.01
C ALA A 274 -10.67 -16.22 -8.13
N SER A 275 -11.87 -16.68 -8.47
CA SER A 275 -13.06 -16.52 -7.62
C SER A 275 -13.07 -17.63 -6.57
N ALA A 276 -12.77 -17.27 -5.32
CA ALA A 276 -12.88 -18.12 -4.14
C ALA A 276 -12.74 -17.26 -2.87
N PRO A 277 -13.10 -17.77 -1.68
CA PRO A 277 -12.82 -17.09 -0.42
C PRO A 277 -11.31 -16.81 -0.23
N LEU A 278 -10.96 -15.68 0.40
CA LEU A 278 -9.56 -15.23 0.55
C LEU A 278 -8.62 -16.30 1.10
N LYS A 279 -9.04 -17.07 2.11
CA LYS A 279 -8.22 -18.13 2.72
C LYS A 279 -7.82 -19.20 1.69
N GLU A 280 -8.73 -19.55 0.79
CA GLU A 280 -8.49 -20.52 -0.28
C GLU A 280 -7.54 -19.95 -1.34
N LEU A 281 -7.70 -18.67 -1.68
CA LEU A 281 -6.79 -17.96 -2.59
C LEU A 281 -5.38 -17.85 -2.00
N GLN A 282 -5.25 -17.48 -0.73
CA GLN A 282 -3.95 -17.43 -0.03
C GLN A 282 -3.23 -18.77 -0.08
N ARG A 283 -3.95 -19.86 0.22
CA ARG A 283 -3.39 -21.22 0.14
C ARG A 283 -2.97 -21.58 -1.29
N LYS A 284 -3.84 -21.33 -2.27
CA LYS A 284 -3.58 -21.64 -3.68
C LYS A 284 -2.35 -20.90 -4.22
N PHE A 285 -2.19 -19.62 -3.86
CA PHE A 285 -1.13 -18.76 -4.37
C PHE A 285 0.12 -18.69 -3.47
N GLY A 286 0.18 -19.48 -2.39
CA GLY A 286 1.38 -19.61 -1.57
C GLY A 286 1.60 -18.50 -0.54
N PHE A 287 0.56 -17.76 -0.16
CA PHE A 287 0.62 -16.77 0.93
C PHE A 287 0.33 -17.46 2.27
N THR A 288 1.20 -18.40 2.64
CA THR A 288 1.07 -19.19 3.87
C THR A 288 2.35 -19.13 4.70
N PRO A 289 2.25 -19.33 6.03
CA PRO A 289 3.43 -19.40 6.89
C PRO A 289 4.45 -20.45 6.45
N GLU A 290 3.98 -21.60 5.94
CA GLU A 290 4.83 -22.70 5.49
C GLU A 290 5.64 -22.32 4.25
N THR A 291 5.01 -21.66 3.29
CA THR A 291 5.67 -21.20 2.06
C THR A 291 6.74 -20.16 2.40
N LEU A 292 6.42 -19.23 3.30
CA LEU A 292 7.37 -18.21 3.77
C LEU A 292 8.55 -18.85 4.53
N ALA A 293 8.29 -19.77 5.45
CA ALA A 293 9.34 -20.47 6.18
C ALA A 293 10.26 -21.27 5.25
N ALA A 294 9.71 -21.94 4.24
CA ALA A 294 10.49 -22.65 3.23
C ALA A 294 11.38 -21.70 2.41
N ALA A 295 10.83 -20.57 1.96
CA ALA A 295 11.59 -19.55 1.24
C ALA A 295 12.74 -18.98 2.09
N VAL A 296 12.50 -18.72 3.38
CA VAL A 296 13.54 -18.26 4.31
C VAL A 296 14.66 -19.28 4.45
N LYS A 297 14.34 -20.55 4.67
CA LYS A 297 15.35 -21.62 4.80
C LYS A 297 16.18 -21.79 3.53
N ASP A 298 15.55 -21.73 2.36
CA ASP A 298 16.23 -21.78 1.06
C ASP A 298 17.17 -20.58 0.87
N GLN A 299 16.73 -19.37 1.23
CA GLN A 299 17.55 -18.16 1.15
C GLN A 299 18.76 -18.21 2.08
N LEU A 300 18.57 -18.69 3.32
CA LEU A 300 19.66 -18.87 4.28
C LEU A 300 20.68 -19.91 3.79
N ALA A 301 20.23 -20.99 3.14
CA ALA A 301 21.12 -22.00 2.59
C ALA A 301 21.96 -21.47 1.42
N LYS A 302 21.40 -20.59 0.59
CA LYS A 302 22.10 -19.97 -0.57
C LYS A 302 23.05 -18.84 -0.19
N ALA A 303 22.83 -18.20 0.95
CA ALA A 303 23.66 -17.09 1.42
C ALA A 303 24.91 -17.55 2.20
N ARG A 304 25.03 -18.85 2.49
CA ARG A 304 26.21 -19.49 3.07
C ARG A 304 27.17 -19.93 1.97
#